data_AF-A0A351I8S6-F1
#
_entry.id   AF-A0A351I8S6-F1
#
_cell.length_a   1.000
_cell.length_b   1.000
_cell.length_c   1.000
_cell.angle_alpha   90.00
_cell.angle_beta   90.00
_cell.angle_gamma   90.00
#
_symmetry.space_group_name_H-M   'P 1'
#
loop_
_entity.id
_entity.type
_entity.pdbx_description
1 polymer ?
#
loop_
_entity_poly.entity_id
_entity_poly.type
_entity_poly.pdbx_seq_one_letter_code
_entity_poly.pdbx_strand_id
1 'polypeptide(L)' 'MGRERLSIDVLPEEHRQIKAYAALYGKTMREYVLECVQKKLREETEQKELANMSAYPDKDSILNSVWENKKDAAYDKM' A
#
# COMPACT_ATOMS: atom_id res chain seq x y z
N MET A 1 -8.23 -25.94 -4.50
CA MET A 1 -7.29 -24.85 -4.78
C MET A 1 -5.87 -25.38 -4.62
N GLY A 2 -5.08 -25.40 -5.70
CA GLY A 2 -3.71 -25.92 -5.67
C GLY A 2 -2.76 -24.91 -5.04
N ARG A 3 -1.73 -25.40 -4.33
CA ARG A 3 -0.57 -24.58 -3.97
C ARG A 3 0.43 -24.67 -5.13
N GLU A 4 0.74 -23.54 -5.74
CA GLU A 4 1.78 -23.45 -6.76
C GLU A 4 3.15 -23.31 -6.08
N ARG A 5 4.17 -24.00 -6.63
CA ARG A 5 5.53 -23.95 -6.10
C ARG A 5 6.32 -22.87 -6.82
N LEU A 6 6.72 -21.84 -6.09
CA LEU A 6 7.67 -20.84 -6.56
C LEU A 6 9.08 -21.27 -6.14
N SER A 7 9.99 -21.42 -7.11
CA SER A 7 11.42 -21.61 -6.85
C SER A 7 12.14 -20.31 -7.14
N ILE A 8 12.96 -19.85 -6.21
CA ILE A 8 13.66 -18.56 -6.29
C ILE A 8 15.13 -18.84 -6.08
N ASP A 9 15.95 -18.47 -7.04
CA ASP A 9 17.39 -18.45 -6.88
C ASP A 9 17.79 -17.18 -6.13
N VAL A 10 18.48 -17.36 -5.01
CA VAL A 10 18.95 -16.28 -4.15
C VAL A 10 20.44 -16.41 -3.93
N LEU A 11 21.12 -15.29 -3.72
CA LEU A 11 22.53 -15.33 -3.38
C LEU A 11 22.72 -15.98 -1.99
N PRO A 12 23.87 -16.63 -1.72
CA PRO A 12 24.13 -17.26 -0.43
C PRO A 12 24.05 -16.28 0.75
N GLU A 13 24.33 -14.99 0.52
CA GLU A 13 24.24 -13.95 1.53
C GLU A 13 22.78 -13.61 1.86
N GLU A 14 21.96 -13.42 0.84
CA GLU A 14 20.52 -13.16 0.98
C GLU A 14 19.83 -14.34 1.65
N HIS A 15 20.17 -15.57 1.27
CA HIS A 15 19.65 -16.78 1.92
C HIS A 15 19.98 -16.81 3.42
N ARG A 16 21.21 -16.43 3.80
CA ARG A 16 21.62 -16.34 5.21
C ARG A 16 20.85 -15.26 5.96
N GLN A 17 20.64 -14.10 5.36
CA GLN A 17 19.86 -13.02 5.94
C GLN A 17 18.39 -13.43 6.13
N ILE A 18 17.76 -13.97 5.09
CA ILE A 18 16.36 -14.43 5.15
C ILE A 18 16.20 -15.48 6.27
N LYS A 19 17.14 -16.42 6.37
CA LYS A 19 17.12 -17.42 7.44
C LYS A 19 17.25 -16.80 8.83
N ALA A 20 18.15 -15.83 9.00
CA ALA A 20 18.35 -15.13 10.27
C ALA A 20 17.11 -14.34 10.70
N TYR A 21 16.49 -13.61 9.78
CA TYR A 21 15.25 -12.87 10.06
C TYR A 21 14.08 -13.81 10.31
N ALA A 22 13.93 -14.89 9.54
CA ALA A 22 12.89 -15.89 9.81
C ALA A 22 13.02 -16.46 11.24
N ALA A 23 14.24 -16.78 11.67
CA ALA A 23 14.51 -17.23 13.03
C ALA A 23 14.21 -16.16 14.09
N LEU A 24 14.57 -14.90 13.84
CA LEU A 24 14.28 -13.76 14.73
C LEU A 24 12.78 -13.64 15.01
N TYR A 25 11.95 -13.80 13.98
CA TYR A 25 10.49 -13.73 14.09
C TYR A 25 9.83 -15.05 14.48
N GLY A 26 10.60 -16.12 14.74
CA GLY A 26 10.09 -17.44 15.07
C GLY A 26 9.28 -18.10 13.96
N LYS A 27 9.54 -17.75 12.70
CA LYS A 27 8.80 -18.20 11.51
C LYS A 27 9.64 -19.15 10.68
N THR A 28 8.98 -20.02 9.92
CA THR A 28 9.69 -20.76 8.86
C THR A 28 10.09 -19.80 7.74
N MET A 29 11.15 -20.14 7.01
CA MET A 29 11.65 -19.33 5.91
C MET A 29 10.58 -19.07 4.85
N ARG A 30 9.70 -20.06 4.59
CA ARG A 30 8.54 -19.94 3.70
C ARG A 30 7.54 -18.90 4.18
N GLU A 31 7.17 -18.95 5.46
CA GLU A 31 6.18 -18.03 6.04
C GLU A 31 6.72 -16.61 6.05
N TYR A 32 7.99 -16.44 6.44
CA TYR A 32 8.64 -15.13 6.44
C TYR A 32 8.66 -14.51 5.04
N VAL A 33 9.09 -15.26 4.02
CA VAL A 33 9.12 -14.77 2.64
C VAL A 33 7.71 -14.44 2.14
N LEU A 34 6.73 -15.31 2.36
CA LEU A 34 5.35 -15.06 1.95
C LEU A 34 4.77 -13.79 2.58
N GLU A 35 5.00 -13.60 3.87
CA GLU A 35 4.53 -12.42 4.59
C GLU A 35 5.20 -11.14 4.10
N CYS A 36 6.51 -11.17 3.84
CA CYS A 36 7.23 -10.05 3.23
C CYS A 36 6.65 -9.69 1.86
N VAL A 37 6.38 -10.68 1.00
CA VAL A 37 5.78 -10.46 -0.32
C VAL A 37 4.37 -9.90 -0.19
N GLN A 38 3.53 -10.46 0.68
CA GLN A 38 2.17 -9.97 0.91
C GLN A 38 2.15 -8.53 1.45
N LYS A 39 3.06 -8.22 2.37
CA LYS A 39 3.21 -6.87 2.92
C LYS A 39 3.60 -5.88 1.82
N LYS A 40 4.58 -6.23 0.98
CA LYS A 40 4.99 -5.40 -0.16
C LYS A 40 3.87 -5.19 -1.17
N LEU A 41 3.13 -6.25 -1.52
CA LEU A 41 1.97 -6.14 -2.43
C LEU A 41 0.88 -5.24 -1.86
N ARG A 42 0.61 -5.34 -0.55
CA ARG A 42 -0.35 -4.47 0.13
C ARG A 42 0.10 -3.01 0.09
N GLU A 43 1.34 -2.73 0.49
CA GLU A 43 1.93 -1.38 0.45
C GLU A 43 1.86 -0.78 -0.96
N GLU A 44 2.18 -1.55 -2.00
CA GLU A 44 2.09 -1.08 -3.39
C GLU A 44 0.65 -0.86 -3.86
N THR A 45 -0.28 -1.69 -3.41
CA THR A 45 -1.71 -1.55 -3.76
C THR A 45 -2.27 -0.30 -3.10
N GLU A 46 -2.02 -0.10 -1.80
CA GLU A 46 -2.40 1.09 -1.06
C GLU A 46 -1.78 2.35 -1.69
N GLN A 47 -0.51 2.32 -2.08
CA GLN A 47 0.13 3.44 -2.78
C GLN A 47 -0.50 3.71 -4.15
N LYS A 48 -0.83 2.67 -4.92
CA LYS A 48 -1.53 2.81 -6.21
C LYS A 48 -2.95 3.33 -6.04
N GLU A 49 -3.67 2.90 -5.02
CA GLU A 49 -5.01 3.39 -4.69
C GLU A 49 -4.97 4.87 -4.26
N LEU A 50 -4.02 5.25 -3.41
CA LEU A 50 -3.78 6.65 -3.04
C LEU A 50 -3.41 7.51 -4.26
N ALA A 51 -2.55 6.99 -5.14
CA ALA A 51 -2.17 7.67 -6.38
C ALA A 51 -3.34 7.76 -7.38
N ASN A 52 -4.19 6.75 -7.47
CA ASN A 52 -5.39 6.78 -8.31
C ASN A 52 -6.43 7.76 -7.75
N MET A 53 -6.60 7.80 -6.43
CA MET A 53 -7.51 8.73 -5.76
C MET A 53 -7.03 10.18 -5.88
N SER A 54 -5.70 10.42 -5.88
CA SER A 54 -5.14 11.74 -6.15
C SER A 54 -5.05 12.08 -7.65
N ALA A 55 -5.05 11.08 -8.54
CA ALA A 55 -5.06 11.25 -10.00
C ALA A 55 -6.45 11.55 -10.59
N TYR A 56 -7.52 11.55 -9.77
CA TYR A 56 -8.81 12.12 -10.13
C TYR A 56 -9.08 13.45 -9.38
N PRO A 57 -8.40 14.56 -9.72
CA PRO A 57 -8.86 15.90 -9.33
C PRO A 57 -9.97 16.43 -10.26
N ASP A 58 -10.41 15.67 -11.28
CA ASP A 58 -11.31 16.15 -12.34
C ASP A 58 -12.70 15.46 -12.31
N LYS A 59 -13.22 15.14 -11.13
CA LYS A 59 -14.62 14.70 -11.00
C LYS A 59 -15.29 15.23 -9.74
N ASP A 60 -15.17 16.52 -9.50
CA ASP A 60 -16.07 17.19 -8.57
C ASP A 60 -16.58 18.54 -9.10
N SER A 61 -17.14 18.48 -10.30
CA SER A 61 -18.17 19.45 -10.75
C SER A 61 -19.34 19.54 -9.76
N ILE A 62 -19.50 18.56 -8.86
CA ILE A 62 -20.53 18.54 -7.81
C ILE A 62 -20.02 19.24 -6.54
N LEU A 63 -18.79 19.00 -6.06
CA LEU A 63 -18.28 19.71 -4.87
C LEU A 63 -18.10 21.21 -5.11
N ASN A 64 -17.76 21.65 -6.33
CA ASN A 64 -17.66 23.07 -6.65
C ASN A 64 -19.02 23.78 -6.49
N SER A 65 -20.13 23.11 -6.86
CA SER A 65 -21.48 23.64 -6.70
C SER A 65 -22.01 23.62 -5.26
N VAL A 66 -21.45 22.77 -4.40
CA VAL A 66 -21.76 22.72 -2.97
C VAL A 66 -20.95 23.76 -2.19
N TRP A 67 -19.74 24.10 -2.67
CA TRP A 67 -18.86 25.10 -2.08
C TRP A 67 -19.16 26.55 -2.51
N GLU A 68 -19.87 26.78 -3.62
CA GLU A 68 -20.50 28.08 -3.93
C GLU A 68 -21.76 28.34 -3.09
N ASN A 69 -21.73 28.02 -1.80
CA ASN A 69 -22.78 28.44 -0.89
C ASN A 69 -22.55 29.91 -0.52
N LYS A 70 -23.42 30.79 -1.04
CA LYS A 70 -23.50 32.24 -0.77
C LYS A 70 -23.55 32.66 0.71
N LYS A 71 -23.37 31.74 1.66
CA LYS A 71 -23.35 31.96 3.11
C LYS A 71 -21.97 32.28 3.70
N ASP A 72 -20.87 32.06 2.99
CA ASP A 72 -19.53 32.32 3.54
C ASP A 72 -19.12 33.81 3.53
N ALA A 73 -19.90 34.70 2.90
CA ALA A 73 -19.69 36.14 2.94
C ALA A 73 -19.93 36.78 4.34
N ALA A 74 -20.40 36.01 5.32
CA ALA A 74 -20.67 36.49 6.68
C ALA A 74 -19.44 36.54 7.59
N TYR A 75 -18.34 35.88 7.23
CA TYR A 75 -17.12 35.83 8.06
C TYR A 75 -15.99 36.74 7.57
N ASP A 76 -16.19 37.46 6.46
CA ASP A 76 -15.20 38.38 5.88
C ASP A 76 -15.16 39.76 6.57
N LYS A 77 -15.92 39.92 7.68
CA LYS A 77 -15.90 41.09 8.54
C LYS A 77 -15.78 40.70 10.01
N MET A 78 -14.61 40.21 10.40
CA MET A 78 -14.07 40.41 11.75
C MET A 78 -12.59 40.73 11.69
#